data_AF-A0ABC8UI66-F1
#
_entry.id   AF-A0ABC8UI66-F1
#
_cell.length_a   1.000
_cell.length_b   1.000
_cell.length_c   1.000
_cell.angle_alpha   90.00
_cell.angle_beta   90.00
_cell.angle_gamma   90.00
#
_symmetry.space_group_name_H-M   'P 1'
#
loop_
_entity.id
_entity.type
_entity.pdbx_description
1 polymer ?
#
loop_
_entity_poly.entity_id
_entity_poly.type
_entity_poly.pdbx_seq_one_letter_code
_entity_poly.pdbx_strand_id
1 'polypeptide(L)'
;MSSGIRVIPPPYGTDSAWFGAKLISNNLCYVALDYEAELAKDTQASFKVAEALFTLSKERFQTGEILFQPRLAGVRAMGLQQAVALCIDHCQDAELTGDDGWFKTVVLAGGVCVFTGTIR
;
A
#
# COMPACT_ATOMS: atom_id res chain seq x y z
N MET A 1 18.24 4.16 21.36
CA MET A 1 17.28 3.27 22.03
C MET A 1 15.88 3.84 21.77
N SER A 2 15.22 3.41 20.70
CA SER A 2 13.92 3.93 20.28
C SER A 2 12.81 3.20 21.04
N SER A 3 12.38 3.79 22.15
CA SER A 3 11.16 3.42 22.87
C SER A 3 9.95 3.89 22.05
N GLY A 4 9.02 3.00 21.67
CA GLY A 4 7.65 3.46 21.38
C GLY A 4 6.84 2.81 20.26
N ILE A 5 7.28 1.74 19.58
CA ILE A 5 6.38 0.98 18.69
C ILE A 5 6.25 -0.43 19.24
N ARG A 6 5.21 -0.64 20.05
CA ARG A 6 4.81 -1.98 20.49
C ARG A 6 3.94 -2.56 19.37
N VAL A 7 4.56 -3.32 18.47
CA VAL A 7 3.79 -4.13 17.51
C VAL A 7 2.99 -5.12 18.35
N ILE A 8 1.68 -4.90 18.47
CA ILE A 8 0.79 -5.84 19.14
C ILE A 8 0.74 -7.08 18.23
N PRO A 9 1.34 -8.22 18.62
CA PRO A 9 1.21 -9.42 17.83
C PRO A 9 -0.29 -9.80 17.80
N PRO A 10 -0.81 -10.25 16.64
CA PRO A 10 -2.19 -10.70 16.57
C PRO A 10 -2.44 -11.78 17.63
N PRO A 11 -3.62 -11.79 18.27
CA PRO A 11 -3.90 -12.62 19.46
C PRO A 11 -3.72 -14.13 19.23
N TYR A 12 -3.68 -14.59 17.97
CA TYR A 12 -3.50 -15.99 17.58
C TYR A 12 -2.14 -16.30 16.92
N GLY A 13 -1.15 -15.40 17.00
CA GLY A 13 0.19 -15.65 16.45
C GLY A 13 0.22 -15.88 14.93
N THR A 14 1.17 -16.71 14.47
CA THR A 14 1.40 -17.06 13.06
C THR A 14 0.25 -17.82 12.42
N ASP A 15 -0.66 -18.37 13.22
CA ASP A 15 -1.77 -19.22 12.76
C ASP A 15 -3.05 -18.42 12.49
N SER A 16 -3.00 -17.10 12.66
CA SER A 16 -4.11 -16.22 12.30
C SER A 16 -4.25 -16.08 10.78
N ALA A 17 -5.50 -16.09 10.29
CA ALA A 17 -5.80 -15.81 8.88
C ALA A 17 -5.24 -14.46 8.42
N TRP A 18 -5.19 -13.47 9.33
CA TRP A 18 -4.53 -12.18 9.10
C TRP A 18 -3.03 -12.32 8.82
N PHE A 19 -2.30 -13.15 9.57
CA PHE A 19 -0.88 -13.35 9.35
C PHE A 19 -0.61 -14.03 8.01
N GLY A 20 -1.42 -15.02 7.65
CA GLY A 20 -1.38 -15.65 6.32
C GLY A 20 -1.65 -14.64 5.20
N ALA A 21 -2.70 -13.82 5.31
CA ALA A 21 -3.01 -12.78 4.35
C ALA A 21 -1.89 -11.73 4.22
N LYS A 22 -1.24 -11.38 5.34
CA LYS A 22 -0.08 -10.47 5.35
C LYS A 22 1.14 -11.10 4.67
N LEU A 23 1.40 -12.40 4.86
CA LEU A 23 2.48 -13.09 4.15
C LEU A 23 2.23 -13.12 2.65
N ILE A 24 1.00 -13.48 2.24
CA ILE A 24 0.62 -13.56 0.83
C ILE A 24 0.74 -12.19 0.17
N SER A 25 0.19 -11.16 0.79
CA SER A 25 0.25 -9.80 0.25
C SER A 25 1.69 -9.28 0.15
N ASN A 26 2.53 -9.47 1.17
CA ASN A 26 3.93 -9.03 1.12
C ASN A 26 4.77 -9.78 0.06
N ASN A 27 4.44 -11.04 -0.27
CA ASN A 27 5.22 -11.84 -1.23
C ASN A 27 4.68 -11.75 -2.65
N LEU A 28 3.35 -11.63 -2.82
CA LEU A 28 2.72 -11.67 -4.14
C LEU A 28 2.28 -10.30 -4.63
N CYS A 29 1.87 -9.38 -3.76
CA CYS A 29 1.32 -8.11 -4.19
C CYS A 29 2.41 -7.06 -4.42
N TYR A 30 2.16 -6.17 -5.38
CA TYR A 30 3.04 -5.08 -5.76
C TYR A 30 2.19 -3.90 -6.26
N VAL A 31 2.81 -2.73 -6.42
CA VAL A 31 2.15 -1.60 -7.07
C VAL A 31 2.64 -1.51 -8.49
N ALA A 32 1.72 -1.59 -9.46
CA ALA A 32 2.03 -1.38 -10.86
C ALA A 32 2.19 0.12 -11.13
N LEU A 33 3.17 0.49 -11.96
CA LEU A 33 3.35 1.89 -12.41
C LEU A 33 2.26 2.31 -13.40
N ASP A 34 1.84 1.38 -14.25
CA ASP A 34 0.76 1.56 -15.22
C ASP A 34 -0.23 0.42 -15.08
N TYR A 35 -1.42 0.74 -14.58
CA TYR A 35 -2.47 -0.23 -14.30
C TYR A 35 -2.97 -0.93 -15.57
N GLU A 36 -3.22 -0.18 -16.65
CA GLU A 36 -3.80 -0.72 -17.89
C GLU A 36 -2.80 -1.60 -18.63
N ALA A 37 -1.53 -1.18 -18.68
CA ALA A 37 -0.46 -1.96 -19.28
C ALA A 37 -0.17 -3.26 -18.51
N GLU A 38 -0.34 -3.25 -17.18
CA GLU A 38 -0.17 -4.45 -16.37
C GLU A 38 -1.39 -5.37 -16.41
N LEU A 39 -2.60 -4.82 -16.55
CA LEU A 39 -3.84 -5.60 -16.73
C LEU A 39 -3.84 -6.39 -18.04
N ALA A 40 -3.18 -5.88 -19.07
CA ALA A 40 -3.01 -6.58 -20.33
C ALA A 40 -2.02 -7.76 -20.25
N LYS A 41 -1.24 -7.87 -19.16
CA LYS A 41 -0.29 -8.98 -18.94
C LYS A 41 -0.93 -10.05 -18.05
N ASP A 42 -0.66 -11.31 -18.37
CA ASP A 42 -1.02 -12.42 -17.49
C ASP A 42 0.03 -12.58 -16.38
N THR A 43 -0.17 -11.88 -15.27
CA THR A 43 0.76 -11.84 -14.13
C THR A 43 0.32 -12.74 -12.98
N GLN A 44 0.05 -14.01 -13.28
CA GLN A 44 -0.27 -15.01 -12.26
C GLN A 44 0.96 -15.37 -11.41
N ALA A 45 0.78 -15.46 -10.08
CA ALA A 45 1.75 -16.08 -9.19
C ALA A 45 1.07 -16.85 -8.06
N SER A 46 1.71 -17.95 -7.67
CA SER A 46 1.26 -18.80 -6.59
C SER A 46 2.23 -18.77 -5.41
N PHE A 47 1.71 -18.68 -4.20
CA PHE A 47 2.50 -18.74 -2.97
C PHE A 47 1.90 -19.76 -2.02
N LYS A 48 2.76 -20.58 -1.42
CA LYS A 48 2.35 -21.61 -0.46
C LYS A 48 2.46 -21.06 0.96
N VAL A 49 1.34 -21.00 1.67
CA VAL A 49 1.30 -20.71 3.10
C VAL A 49 0.92 -21.98 3.83
N ALA A 50 1.85 -22.50 4.63
CA ALA A 50 1.72 -23.80 5.30
C ALA A 50 1.41 -24.93 4.29
N GLU A 51 0.18 -25.44 4.27
CA GLU A 51 -0.28 -26.52 3.40
C GLU A 51 -1.16 -26.05 2.23
N ALA A 52 -1.58 -24.77 2.23
CA ALA A 52 -2.47 -24.22 1.21
C ALA A 52 -1.69 -23.44 0.14
N LEU A 53 -2.03 -23.68 -1.14
CA LEU A 53 -1.49 -22.95 -2.28
C LEU A 53 -2.47 -21.84 -2.67
N PHE A 54 -2.04 -20.59 -2.54
CA PHE A 54 -2.83 -19.43 -2.95
C PHE A 54 -2.30 -18.93 -4.29
N THR A 55 -3.19 -18.79 -5.28
CA THR A 55 -2.84 -18.27 -6.59
C THR A 55 -3.52 -16.93 -6.78
N LEU A 56 -2.74 -15.89 -7.03
CA LEU A 56 -3.22 -14.54 -7.30
C LEU A 56 -2.83 -14.14 -8.72
N SER A 57 -3.69 -13.37 -9.37
CA SER A 57 -3.49 -12.86 -10.72
C SER A 57 -3.49 -11.33 -10.67
N LYS A 58 -4.55 -10.69 -11.18
CA LYS A 58 -4.79 -9.26 -11.11
C LYS A 58 -4.84 -8.69 -9.69
N GLU A 59 -5.21 -9.51 -8.70
CA GLU A 59 -5.33 -9.12 -7.30
C GLU A 59 -3.99 -8.59 -6.74
N ARG A 60 -2.88 -9.07 -7.31
CA ARG A 60 -1.51 -8.71 -6.92
C ARG A 60 -1.25 -7.21 -7.05
N PHE A 61 -1.69 -6.60 -8.14
CA PHE A 61 -1.54 -5.16 -8.37
C PHE A 61 -2.81 -4.35 -8.07
N GLN A 62 -3.99 -4.96 -8.16
CA GLN A 62 -5.25 -4.30 -7.77
C GLN A 62 -5.25 -3.89 -6.29
N THR A 63 -4.62 -4.67 -5.41
CA THR A 63 -4.50 -4.31 -4.00
C THR A 63 -3.77 -2.97 -3.80
N GLY A 64 -2.73 -2.72 -4.61
CA GLY A 64 -2.03 -1.44 -4.63
C GLY A 64 -2.87 -0.30 -5.21
N GLU A 65 -3.63 -0.59 -6.27
CA GLU A 65 -4.47 0.39 -6.94
C GLU A 65 -5.58 0.95 -6.02
N ILE A 66 -6.07 0.16 -5.05
CA ILE A 66 -7.07 0.63 -4.06
C ILE A 66 -6.57 1.86 -3.28
N LEU A 67 -5.25 2.03 -3.11
CA LEU A 67 -4.69 3.22 -2.46
C LEU A 67 -4.87 4.49 -3.30
N PHE A 68 -4.85 4.35 -4.63
CA PHE A 68 -5.02 5.43 -5.59
C PHE A 68 -6.49 5.61 -5.99
N GLN A 69 -7.23 4.51 -6.04
CA GLN A 69 -8.64 4.43 -6.40
C GLN A 69 -9.42 3.60 -5.36
N PRO A 70 -9.79 4.21 -4.21
CA PRO A 70 -10.52 3.52 -3.15
C PRO A 70 -11.88 2.95 -3.58
N ARG A 71 -12.42 3.47 -4.68
CA ARG A 71 -13.66 2.99 -5.32
C ARG A 71 -13.60 1.53 -5.73
N LEU A 72 -12.41 1.00 -6.06
CA LEU A 72 -12.23 -0.42 -6.39
C LEU A 72 -12.54 -1.34 -5.20
N ALA A 73 -12.37 -0.85 -3.97
CA ALA A 73 -12.75 -1.56 -2.75
C ALA A 73 -14.18 -1.23 -2.28
N GLY A 74 -14.96 -0.49 -3.07
CA GLY A 74 -16.29 0.00 -2.68
C GLY A 74 -16.27 1.11 -1.63
N VAL A 75 -15.10 1.68 -1.34
CA VAL A 75 -14.94 2.74 -0.33
C VAL A 75 -14.99 4.11 -1.01
N ARG A 76 -15.82 5.01 -0.47
CA ARG A 76 -15.86 6.43 -0.86
C ARG A 76 -14.82 7.21 -0.07
N ALA A 77 -13.56 7.07 -0.45
CA ALA A 77 -12.44 7.85 0.08
C ALA A 77 -11.66 8.50 -1.07
N MET A 78 -10.88 9.53 -0.73
CA MET A 78 -9.95 10.16 -1.68
C MET A 78 -8.74 9.24 -1.91
N GLY A 79 -8.24 9.22 -3.14
CA GLY A 79 -7.00 8.51 -3.44
C GLY A 79 -5.82 9.14 -2.73
N LEU A 80 -4.75 8.36 -2.50
CA LEU A 80 -3.55 8.83 -1.82
C LEU A 80 -2.96 10.09 -2.48
N GLN A 81 -2.89 10.12 -3.81
CA GLN A 81 -2.38 11.26 -4.57
C GLN A 81 -3.22 12.52 -4.34
N GLN A 82 -4.55 12.37 -4.32
CA GLN A 82 -5.48 13.47 -4.07
C GLN A 82 -5.37 13.98 -2.63
N ALA A 83 -5.26 13.06 -1.67
CA ALA A 83 -5.08 13.42 -0.27
C ALA A 83 -3.76 14.17 -0.05
N VAL A 84 -2.66 13.73 -0.67
CA VAL A 84 -1.36 14.42 -0.58
C VAL A 84 -1.43 15.81 -1.23
N ALA A 85 -2.02 15.94 -2.42
CA ALA A 85 -2.17 17.23 -3.10
C ALA A 85 -2.99 18.22 -2.25
N LEU A 86 -4.13 17.77 -1.69
CA LEU A 86 -4.95 18.60 -0.81
C LEU A 86 -4.21 19.02 0.46
N CYS A 87 -3.42 18.13 1.06
CA CYS A 87 -2.59 18.50 2.21
C CYS A 87 -1.56 19.58 1.84
N ILE A 88 -0.95 19.49 0.64
CA ILE A 88 0.00 20.49 0.16
C ILE A 88 -0.71 21.83 -0.06
N ASP A 89 -1.85 21.83 -0.74
CA ASP A 89 -2.67 23.03 -0.98
C ASP A 89 -3.08 23.71 0.33
N HIS A 90 -3.53 22.93 1.32
CA HIS A 90 -3.89 23.46 2.64
C HIS A 90 -2.70 24.02 3.41
N CYS A 91 -1.53 23.41 3.32
CA CYS A 91 -0.32 23.92 3.97
C CYS A 91 0.20 25.21 3.29
N GLN A 92 -0.03 25.37 1.99
CA GLN A 92 0.32 26.58 1.25
C GLN A 92 -0.65 27.73 1.58
N ASP A 93 -1.96 27.46 1.64
CA ASP A 93 -3.00 28.43 2.02
C ASP A 93 -2.87 28.91 3.47
N ALA A 94 -2.44 28.02 4.38
CA ALA A 94 -2.21 28.36 5.78
C ALA A 94 -0.90 29.14 6.02
N GLU A 95 -0.16 29.53 4.97
CA GLU A 95 1.15 30.20 5.02
C GLU A 95 2.18 29.48 5.94
N LEU A 96 1.96 28.19 6.20
CA LEU A 96 2.80 27.38 7.12
C LEU A 96 4.17 27.08 6.53
N THR A 97 4.37 27.40 5.25
CA THR A 97 5.50 26.96 4.45
C THR A 97 6.17 28.18 3.84
N GLY A 98 7.37 28.51 4.35
CA GLY A 98 8.13 29.69 3.92
C GLY A 98 9.00 29.49 2.69
N ASP A 99 8.99 28.28 2.09
CA ASP A 99 9.83 27.94 0.92
C ASP A 99 9.08 26.94 0.01
N ASP A 100 9.06 27.20 -1.30
CA ASP A 100 8.34 26.42 -2.33
C ASP A 100 8.88 24.98 -2.53
N GLY A 101 9.88 24.58 -1.74
CA GLY A 101 10.54 23.28 -1.80
C GLY A 101 10.23 22.32 -0.65
N TRP A 102 9.34 22.66 0.28
CA TRP A 102 9.13 21.87 1.50
C TRP A 102 8.62 20.44 1.24
N PHE A 103 7.90 20.22 0.14
CA PHE A 103 7.35 18.91 -0.26
C PHE A 103 8.31 18.05 -1.10
N LYS A 104 9.57 18.48 -1.31
CA LYS A 104 10.59 17.69 -2.05
C LYS A 104 10.89 16.34 -1.41
N THR A 105 10.60 16.19 -0.11
CA THR A 105 10.83 14.96 0.64
C THR A 105 9.51 14.43 1.19
N VAL A 106 8.96 13.39 0.56
CA VAL A 106 7.80 12.66 1.07
C VAL A 106 8.28 11.37 1.72
N VAL A 107 8.07 11.26 3.04
CA VAL A 107 8.40 10.04 3.80
C VAL A 107 7.17 9.17 3.89
N LEU A 108 7.21 8.00 3.24
CA LEU A 108 6.19 6.98 3.39
C LEU A 108 6.52 6.12 4.62
N ALA A 109 5.64 6.14 5.62
CA ALA A 109 5.80 5.35 6.84
C ALA A 109 4.53 4.53 7.11
N GLY A 110 4.68 3.22 7.36
CA GLY A 110 3.59 2.32 7.74
C GLY A 110 3.68 0.94 7.11
N GLY A 111 2.94 -0.03 7.66
CA GLY A 111 2.95 -1.44 7.19
C GLY A 111 2.41 -1.65 5.77
N VAL A 112 1.69 -0.66 5.22
CA VAL A 112 1.17 -0.64 3.84
C VAL A 112 2.28 -0.25 2.84
N CYS A 113 3.41 0.30 3.31
CA CYS A 113 4.55 0.68 2.46
C CYS A 113 5.42 -0.51 2.04
N VAL A 114 5.04 -1.73 2.40
CA VAL A 114 5.78 -2.96 2.09
C VAL A 114 5.47 -3.50 0.70
N PHE A 115 4.49 -2.92 -0.02
CA PHE A 115 4.28 -3.26 -1.43
C PHE A 115 5.50 -2.84 -2.25
N THR A 116 6.19 -3.83 -2.82
CA THR A 116 7.35 -3.68 -3.68
C THR A 116 6.95 -3.01 -4.99
N GLY A 117 6.93 -1.66 -5.01
CA GLY A 117 6.58 -0.90 -6.21
C GLY A 117 6.28 0.59 -5.98
N THR A 118 6.02 1.01 -4.73
CA THR A 118 5.71 2.42 -4.40
C THR A 118 6.89 3.39 -4.50
N ILE A 119 8.12 2.89 -4.70
CA ILE A 119 9.33 3.72 -4.84
C ILE A 119 10.24 3.08 -5.90
N ARG A 120 10.09 3.48 -7.16
CA ARG A 120 11.15 3.40 -8.18
C ARG A 120 11.11 4.64 -9.05
#